data_AF-A0A522YP14-F1
#
_entry.id   AF-A0A522YP14-F1
#
_cell.length_a   1.000
_cell.length_b   1.000
_cell.length_c   1.000
_cell.angle_alpha   90.00
_cell.angle_beta   90.00
_cell.angle_gamma   90.00
#
_symmetry.space_group_name_H-M   'P 1'
#
loop_
_entity.id
_entity.type
_entity.pdbx_description
1 polymer ?
#
loop_
_entity_poly.entity_id
_entity_poly.type
_entity_poly.pdbx_seq_one_letter_code
_entity_poly.pdbx_strand_id
1 'polypeptide(L)'
;MITKRNLLINLLILSVLVFAHMAFAQNEAKAPARMGATKVIEGEVSAITKDGVAVVYHRDTAKGTEDEVFIPLDNSVQLVHKRSISEIKTGDIVSIQYYEQIKEGKKNEPGNKFKGTVLTFLKPAAKKPEAQTTDSSEEESESGAALPLKGIK
;
A
#
# COMPACT_ATOMS: atom_id res chain seq x y z
N MET A 1 26.28 -40.71 -56.38
CA MET A 1 25.03 -41.38 -56.00
C MET A 1 24.99 -41.49 -54.48
N ILE A 2 24.26 -40.60 -53.81
CA ILE A 2 24.03 -40.72 -52.36
C ILE A 2 23.05 -41.89 -52.18
N THR A 3 23.52 -42.98 -51.58
CA THR A 3 22.71 -44.16 -51.30
C THR A 3 21.57 -43.76 -50.37
N LYS A 4 20.34 -44.23 -50.64
CA LYS A 4 19.12 -43.90 -49.87
C LYS A 4 19.29 -44.11 -48.35
N ARG A 5 20.23 -44.98 -47.96
CA ARG A 5 20.62 -45.25 -46.57
C ARG A 5 21.31 -44.07 -45.88
N ASN A 6 22.16 -43.33 -46.60
CA ASN A 6 22.87 -42.16 -46.06
C ASN A 6 21.95 -40.93 -45.95
N LEU A 7 20.93 -40.84 -46.79
CA LEU A 7 19.91 -39.80 -46.70
C LEU A 7 19.03 -39.98 -45.45
N LEU A 8 18.61 -41.22 -45.16
CA LEU A 8 17.81 -41.53 -43.97
C LEU A 8 18.54 -41.26 -42.65
N ILE A 9 19.84 -41.57 -42.58
CA ILE A 9 20.65 -41.32 -41.38
C ILE A 9 20.80 -39.81 -41.12
N ASN A 10 21.08 -39.02 -42.17
CA ASN A 10 21.19 -37.57 -42.02
C ASN A 10 19.85 -36.93 -41.62
N LEU A 11 18.72 -37.45 -42.11
CA LEU A 11 17.39 -36.94 -41.77
C LEU A 11 17.02 -37.24 -40.31
N LEU A 12 17.43 -38.41 -39.79
CA LEU A 12 17.25 -38.78 -38.39
C LEU A 12 18.11 -37.94 -37.42
N ILE A 13 19.36 -37.65 -37.79
CA ILE A 13 20.24 -36.78 -36.99
C ILE A 13 19.69 -35.36 -36.93
N LEU A 14 19.18 -34.84 -38.07
CA LEU A 14 18.58 -33.51 -38.13
C LEU A 14 17.31 -33.42 -37.25
N SER A 15 16.46 -34.46 -37.23
CA SER A 15 15.28 -34.45 -36.37
C SER A 15 15.63 -34.44 -34.88
N VAL A 16 16.66 -35.20 -34.46
CA VAL A 16 17.10 -35.21 -33.05
C VAL A 16 17.63 -33.84 -32.61
N LEU A 17 18.36 -33.13 -33.48
CA LEU A 17 18.86 -31.79 -33.19
C LEU A 17 17.74 -30.75 -33.03
N VAL A 18 16.66 -30.85 -33.81
CA VAL A 18 15.50 -29.96 -33.71
C VAL A 18 14.72 -30.19 -32.41
N PHE A 19 14.52 -31.46 -32.01
CA PHE A 19 13.87 -31.78 -30.73
C PHE A 19 14.71 -31.37 -29.52
N ALA A 20 16.04 -31.46 -29.59
CA ALA A 20 16.93 -31.00 -28.54
C ALA A 20 16.85 -29.48 -28.32
N HIS A 21 16.68 -28.69 -29.39
CA HIS A 21 16.52 -27.24 -29.28
C HIS A 21 15.18 -26.85 -28.65
N MET A 22 14.08 -27.55 -28.95
CA MET A 22 12.78 -27.28 -28.31
C MET A 22 12.77 -27.61 -26.81
N ALA A 23 13.48 -28.66 -26.39
CA ALA A 23 13.56 -29.03 -24.97
C ALA A 23 14.34 -28.01 -24.12
N PHE A 24 15.33 -27.32 -24.71
CA PHE A 24 16.11 -26.29 -24.00
C PHE A 24 15.39 -24.93 -23.88
N ALA A 25 14.38 -24.65 -24.72
CA ALA A 25 13.67 -23.37 -24.70
C ALA A 25 12.55 -23.29 -23.64
N GLN A 26 12.08 -24.43 -23.09
CA GLN A 26 11.08 -24.43 -22.02
C GLN A 26 11.67 -24.29 -20.61
N ASN A 27 13.00 -24.20 -20.48
CA ASN A 27 13.67 -24.10 -19.20
C ASN A 27 14.17 -22.68 -18.89
N GLU A 28 13.42 -21.66 -19.33
CA GLU A 28 13.44 -20.36 -18.65
C GLU A 28 12.74 -20.50 -17.29
N ALA A 29 13.43 -21.19 -16.38
CA ALA A 29 13.11 -21.15 -14.97
C ALA A 29 13.13 -19.67 -14.57
N LYS A 30 11.95 -19.10 -14.35
CA LYS A 30 11.76 -17.80 -13.67
C LYS A 30 12.73 -17.79 -12.50
N ALA A 31 13.74 -16.94 -12.58
CA ALA A 31 14.73 -16.79 -11.52
C ALA A 31 13.98 -16.67 -10.18
N PRO A 32 14.36 -17.43 -9.14
CA PRO A 32 13.67 -17.38 -7.87
C PRO A 32 13.78 -15.95 -7.37
N ALA A 33 12.63 -15.29 -7.21
CA ALA A 33 12.55 -13.97 -6.62
C ALA A 33 13.28 -14.03 -5.27
N ARG A 34 14.42 -13.34 -5.15
CA ARG A 34 15.18 -13.30 -3.91
C ARG A 34 14.24 -12.79 -2.81
N MET A 35 14.11 -13.57 -1.74
CA MET A 35 13.31 -13.25 -0.57
C MET A 35 13.67 -11.83 -0.11
N GLY A 36 12.70 -10.91 -0.23
CA GLY A 36 12.86 -9.53 0.18
C GLY A 36 13.16 -9.42 1.67
N ALA A 37 13.90 -8.38 2.06
CA ALA A 37 14.16 -8.13 3.47
C ALA A 37 12.86 -7.76 4.18
N THR A 38 12.61 -8.41 5.32
CA THR A 38 11.52 -8.04 6.22
C THR A 38 11.91 -6.81 7.01
N LYS A 39 11.10 -5.76 6.94
CA LYS A 39 11.27 -4.52 7.70
C LYS A 39 10.09 -4.32 8.64
N VAL A 40 10.31 -3.56 9.69
CA VAL A 40 9.28 -3.16 10.65
C VAL A 40 9.28 -1.64 10.70
N ILE A 41 8.09 -1.06 10.69
CA ILE A 41 7.89 0.37 10.91
C ILE A 41 6.86 0.59 12.00
N GLU A 42 7.14 1.54 12.88
CA GLU A 42 6.22 1.96 13.94
C GLU A 42 5.86 3.42 13.74
N GLY A 43 4.59 3.75 13.90
CA GLY A 43 4.15 5.12 13.71
C GLY A 43 2.66 5.32 13.93
N GLU A 44 2.23 6.55 13.69
CA GLU A 44 0.85 6.99 13.81
C GLU A 44 0.12 6.77 12.48
N VAL A 45 -1.07 6.18 12.52
CA VAL A 45 -1.92 6.00 11.34
C VAL A 45 -2.46 7.36 10.90
N SER A 46 -2.06 7.84 9.73
CA SER A 46 -2.60 9.07 9.11
C SER A 46 -3.86 8.79 8.30
N ALA A 47 -3.89 7.67 7.57
CA ALA A 47 -5.03 7.30 6.73
C ALA A 47 -5.19 5.78 6.62
N ILE A 48 -6.44 5.34 6.44
CA ILE A 48 -6.81 3.94 6.19
C ILE A 48 -7.67 3.93 4.93
N THR A 49 -7.29 3.10 3.97
CA THR A 49 -8.00 2.91 2.70
C THR A 49 -8.29 1.43 2.48
N LYS A 50 -9.02 1.11 1.40
CA LYS A 50 -9.24 -0.29 1.01
C LYS A 50 -7.95 -0.99 0.56
N ASP A 51 -6.98 -0.22 0.09
CA ASP A 51 -5.75 -0.74 -0.52
C ASP A 51 -4.58 -0.80 0.48
N GLY A 52 -4.70 -0.16 1.64
CA GLY A 52 -3.64 -0.13 2.64
C GLY A 52 -3.78 0.95 3.71
N VAL A 53 -2.71 1.11 4.47
CA VAL A 53 -2.61 2.05 5.60
C VAL A 53 -1.43 2.98 5.39
N ALA A 54 -1.64 4.26 5.64
CA ALA A 54 -0.59 5.26 5.67
C ALA A 54 -0.16 5.53 7.12
N VAL A 55 1.15 5.61 7.34
CA VAL A 55 1.76 5.72 8.67
C VAL A 55 2.81 6.82 8.67
N VAL A 56 2.65 7.78 9.59
CA VAL A 56 3.67 8.78 9.92
C VAL A 56 4.62 8.17 10.92
N TYR A 57 5.86 7.93 10.48
CA TYR A 57 6.88 7.25 11.30
C TYR A 57 7.93 8.22 11.85
N HIS A 58 7.98 9.45 11.32
CA HIS A 58 8.89 10.48 11.80
C HIS A 58 8.25 11.86 11.68
N ARG A 59 8.38 12.67 12.73
CA ARG A 59 7.93 14.08 12.78
C ARG A 59 9.10 14.94 13.22
N ASP A 60 9.54 15.88 12.38
CA ASP A 60 10.52 16.90 12.72
C ASP A 60 9.76 18.16 13.15
N THR A 61 9.64 18.35 14.47
CA THR A 61 8.93 19.48 15.07
C THR A 61 9.63 20.82 14.84
N ALA A 62 10.94 20.81 14.59
CA ALA A 62 11.70 22.04 14.34
C ALA A 62 11.46 22.57 12.92
N LYS A 63 11.25 21.67 11.95
CA LYS A 63 10.96 22.02 10.54
C LYS A 63 9.48 21.98 10.18
N GLY A 64 8.64 21.42 11.05
CA GLY A 64 7.22 21.19 10.77
C GLY A 64 6.98 20.19 9.65
N THR A 65 7.90 19.22 9.47
CA THR A 65 7.81 18.20 8.41
C THR A 65 7.48 16.84 9.00
N GLU A 66 6.66 16.07 8.29
CA GLU A 66 6.30 14.71 8.66
C GLU A 66 6.70 13.75 7.53
N ASP A 67 7.36 12.65 7.88
CA ASP A 67 7.64 11.58 6.93
C ASP A 67 6.58 10.49 7.08
N GLU A 68 5.90 10.24 5.97
CA GLU A 68 4.80 9.31 5.86
C GLU A 68 5.16 8.17 4.89
N VAL A 69 4.71 6.95 5.19
CA VAL A 69 4.79 5.82 4.27
C VAL A 69 3.41 5.20 4.08
N PHE A 70 3.08 4.90 2.84
CA PHE A 70 1.91 4.07 2.51
C PHE A 70 2.33 2.61 2.40
N ILE A 71 1.71 1.75 3.21
CA ILE A 71 1.90 0.30 3.17
C ILE A 71 0.64 -0.35 2.59
N PRO A 72 0.72 -0.93 1.39
CA PRO A 72 -0.36 -1.74 0.85
C PRO A 72 -0.62 -2.95 1.77
N LEU A 73 -1.89 -3.15 2.13
CA LEU A 73 -2.33 -4.31 2.88
C LEU A 73 -3.12 -5.22 1.95
N ASP A 74 -2.85 -6.52 2.02
CA ASP A 74 -3.67 -7.49 1.32
C ASP A 74 -4.63 -8.19 2.29
N ASN A 75 -5.52 -9.01 1.74
CA ASN A 75 -6.48 -9.79 2.54
C ASN A 75 -5.83 -10.84 3.45
N SER A 76 -4.51 -11.05 3.35
CA SER A 76 -3.76 -12.00 4.17
C SER A 76 -3.02 -11.36 5.34
N VAL A 77 -3.15 -10.04 5.53
CA VAL A 77 -2.51 -9.35 6.65
C VAL A 77 -2.96 -9.93 7.98
N GLN A 78 -2.00 -10.31 8.81
CA GLN A 78 -2.27 -10.73 10.18
C GLN A 78 -2.47 -9.51 11.07
N LEU A 79 -3.63 -9.40 11.71
CA LEU A 79 -3.91 -8.36 12.69
C LEU A 79 -3.62 -8.90 14.10
N VAL A 80 -2.77 -8.19 14.85
CA VAL A 80 -2.42 -8.51 16.23
C VAL A 80 -3.09 -7.50 17.17
N HIS A 81 -3.75 -8.02 18.21
CA HIS A 81 -4.56 -7.27 19.20
C HIS A 81 -5.85 -6.61 18.67
N LYS A 82 -6.19 -6.82 17.39
CA LYS A 82 -7.44 -6.37 16.76
C LYS A 82 -8.03 -7.48 15.93
N ARG A 83 -9.36 -7.49 15.75
CA ARG A 83 -10.05 -8.52 14.95
C ARG A 83 -10.23 -8.14 13.50
N SER A 84 -10.26 -6.84 13.22
CA SER A 84 -10.44 -6.32 11.86
C SER A 84 -9.73 -4.97 11.68
N ILE A 85 -9.40 -4.63 10.43
CA ILE A 85 -8.76 -3.35 10.09
C ILE A 85 -9.66 -2.16 10.45
N SER A 86 -10.99 -2.36 10.42
CA SER A 86 -11.99 -1.35 10.78
C SER A 86 -11.95 -0.93 12.25
N GLU A 87 -11.30 -1.71 13.13
CA GLU A 87 -11.09 -1.36 14.54
C GLU A 87 -9.89 -0.42 14.76
N ILE A 88 -9.10 -0.18 13.71
CA ILE A 88 -7.98 0.76 13.70
C ILE A 88 -8.49 2.07 13.15
N LYS A 89 -8.09 3.17 13.80
CA LYS A 89 -8.53 4.52 13.44
C LYS A 89 -7.33 5.41 13.16
N THR A 90 -7.56 6.49 12.44
CA THR A 90 -6.60 7.58 12.30
C THR A 90 -6.17 8.08 13.69
N GLY A 91 -4.87 8.26 13.88
CA GLY A 91 -4.23 8.62 15.13
C GLY A 91 -3.77 7.42 15.97
N ASP A 92 -4.25 6.20 15.70
CA ASP A 92 -3.77 5.01 16.41
C ASP A 92 -2.30 4.74 16.07
N ILE A 93 -1.60 4.11 16.99
CA ILE A 93 -0.17 3.81 16.83
C ILE A 93 -0.04 2.32 16.59
N VAL A 94 0.61 2.00 15.48
CA VAL A 94 0.72 0.63 14.95
C VAL A 94 2.16 0.30 14.63
N SER A 95 2.48 -0.99 14.67
CA SER A 95 3.72 -1.57 14.16
C SER A 95 3.38 -2.43 12.94
N ILE A 96 3.96 -2.12 11.78
CA ILE A 96 3.71 -2.82 10.53
C ILE A 96 4.99 -3.53 10.10
N GLN A 97 4.92 -4.84 10.00
CA GLN A 97 5.93 -5.66 9.35
C GLN A 97 5.61 -5.75 7.86
N TYR A 98 6.56 -5.42 7.00
CA TYR A 98 6.40 -5.48 5.56
C TYR A 98 7.61 -6.07 4.86
N TYR A 99 7.36 -6.66 3.70
CA TYR A 99 8.41 -7.14 2.80
C TYR A 99 8.66 -6.12 1.70
N GLU A 100 9.92 -5.78 1.48
CA GLU A 100 10.36 -5.02 0.31
C GLU A 100 10.88 -6.00 -0.74
N GLN A 101 10.10 -6.25 -1.80
CA GLN A 101 10.57 -7.05 -2.92
C GLN A 101 11.36 -6.16 -3.90
N ILE A 102 12.69 -6.17 -3.75
CA ILE A 102 13.60 -5.50 -4.68
C ILE A 102 13.79 -6.41 -5.89
N LYS A 103 13.33 -6.00 -7.07
CA LYS A 103 13.72 -6.67 -8.32
C LYS A 103 15.20 -6.35 -8.60
N GLU A 104 16.00 -7.36 -8.88
CA GLU A 104 17.42 -7.19 -9.23
C GLU A 104 17.54 -6.20 -10.40
N GLY A 105 18.19 -5.07 -10.18
CA GLY A 105 18.48 -4.10 -11.23
C GLY A 105 18.59 -2.66 -10.78
N LYS A 106 17.63 -2.13 -10.00
CA LYS A 106 17.65 -0.71 -9.60
C LYS A 106 16.99 -0.48 -8.23
N LYS A 107 17.78 0.04 -7.29
CA LYS A 107 17.27 0.61 -6.04
C LYS A 107 16.46 1.87 -6.41
N ASN A 108 15.21 1.94 -5.96
CA ASN A 108 14.24 3.05 -6.20
C ASN A 108 13.56 3.10 -7.58
N GLU A 109 13.42 1.98 -8.30
CA GLU A 109 12.46 1.96 -9.42
C GLU A 109 11.00 1.88 -8.92
N PRO A 110 10.02 2.46 -9.65
CA PRO A 110 8.58 2.43 -9.33
C PRO A 110 7.94 1.01 -9.43
N GLY A 111 8.72 -0.04 -9.20
CA GLY A 111 8.31 -1.44 -9.17
C GLY A 111 8.62 -2.17 -7.85
N ASN A 112 9.17 -1.47 -6.84
CA ASN A 112 9.33 -2.03 -5.50
C ASN A 112 7.94 -2.32 -4.91
N LYS A 113 7.61 -3.60 -4.77
CA LYS A 113 6.35 -4.01 -4.15
C LYS A 113 6.55 -4.06 -2.64
N PHE A 114 5.92 -3.13 -1.94
CA PHE A 114 5.75 -3.19 -0.50
C PHE A 114 4.52 -4.04 -0.20
N LYS A 115 4.69 -5.03 0.67
CA LYS A 115 3.57 -5.87 1.11
C LYS A 115 3.57 -5.96 2.63
N GLY A 116 2.58 -5.35 3.27
CA GLY A 116 2.36 -5.50 4.70
C GLY A 116 1.91 -6.92 5.01
N THR A 117 2.52 -7.56 6.01
CA THR A 117 2.21 -8.93 6.41
C THR A 117 1.67 -9.04 7.82
N VAL A 118 2.16 -8.22 8.75
CA VAL A 118 1.66 -8.19 10.13
C VAL A 118 1.43 -6.75 10.52
N LEU A 119 0.24 -6.47 11.02
CA LEU A 119 -0.12 -5.19 11.61
C LEU A 119 -0.48 -5.41 13.07
N THR A 120 0.34 -4.83 13.94
CA THR A 120 0.18 -4.89 15.39
C THR A 120 -0.34 -3.56 15.91
N PHE A 121 -1.50 -3.58 16.56
CA PHE A 121 -1.99 -2.42 17.30
C PHE A 121 -1.20 -2.28 18.61
N LEU A 122 -0.59 -1.12 18.81
CA LEU A 122 0.24 -0.84 19.99
C LEU A 122 -0.53 0.00 21.02
N LYS A 123 -1.03 1.17 20.61
CA LYS A 123 -1.76 2.09 21.50
C LYS A 123 -2.81 2.89 20.72
N PRO A 124 -3.93 3.25 21.37
CA PRO A 124 -4.92 4.12 20.75
C PRO A 124 -4.33 5.52 20.53
N ALA A 125 -4.96 6.28 19.64
CA ALA A 125 -4.67 7.69 19.47
C ALA A 125 -4.64 8.39 20.83
N ALA A 126 -3.50 9.02 21.15
CA ALA A 126 -3.48 10.01 22.22
C ALA A 126 -4.50 11.07 21.82
N LYS A 127 -5.54 11.28 22.63
CA LYS A 127 -6.57 12.29 22.38
C LYS A 127 -5.90 13.54 21.80
N LYS A 128 -6.19 13.86 20.54
CA LYS A 128 -5.72 15.10 19.93
C LYS A 128 -6.29 16.24 20.79
N PRO A 129 -5.49 17.26 21.16
CA PRO A 129 -6.05 18.47 21.77
C PRO A 129 -7.13 18.97 20.83
N GLU A 130 -8.32 19.24 21.37
CA GLU A 130 -9.45 19.81 20.65
C GLU A 130 -8.91 20.91 19.74
N ALA A 131 -9.10 20.76 18.44
CA ALA A 131 -9.06 21.91 17.56
C ALA A 131 -10.07 22.89 18.17
N GLN A 132 -9.59 24.04 18.64
CA GLN A 132 -10.45 25.18 18.94
C GLN A 132 -11.21 25.47 17.65
N THR A 133 -12.41 24.93 17.52
CA THR A 133 -13.45 25.59 16.75
C THR A 133 -13.62 26.93 17.43
N THR A 134 -13.11 27.97 16.79
CA THR A 134 -13.49 29.34 17.09
C THR A 134 -15.01 29.39 16.93
N ASP A 135 -15.69 29.19 18.05
CA ASP A 135 -17.07 29.57 18.27
C ASP A 135 -17.09 31.09 18.04
N SER A 136 -17.45 31.47 16.81
CA SER A 136 -17.80 32.84 16.51
C SER A 136 -19.21 32.98 17.02
N SER A 137 -19.27 33.37 18.29
CA SER A 137 -20.45 33.71 19.07
C SER A 137 -21.51 34.46 18.26
N GLU A 138 -22.75 34.06 18.54
CA GLU A 138 -23.99 34.82 18.36
C GLU A 138 -23.82 36.31 18.75
N GLU A 139 -24.46 37.22 18.01
CA GLU A 139 -25.30 38.27 18.60
C GLU A 139 -26.11 39.02 17.51
N GLU A 140 -27.44 38.85 17.63
CA GLU A 140 -28.51 39.86 17.53
C GLU A 140 -28.48 40.98 16.47
N SER A 141 -29.53 40.98 15.63
CA SER A 141 -30.29 42.20 15.39
C SER A 141 -31.78 41.89 15.12
N GLU A 142 -32.58 41.98 16.18
CA GLU A 142 -33.99 42.34 16.08
C GLU A 142 -34.10 43.79 15.58
N SER A 143 -34.80 44.02 14.47
CA SER A 143 -35.53 45.28 14.20
C SER A 143 -36.30 45.17 12.89
N GLY A 144 -37.55 44.73 12.97
CA GLY A 144 -38.47 44.69 11.84
C GLY A 144 -39.92 44.65 12.29
N ALA A 145 -40.32 45.61 13.11
CA ALA A 145 -41.71 45.80 13.53
C ALA A 145 -42.62 46.03 12.31
N ALA A 146 -43.41 45.00 11.97
CA ALA A 146 -44.51 45.11 11.03
C ALA A 146 -45.65 45.92 11.67
N LEU A 147 -45.89 47.13 11.16
CA LEU A 147 -47.05 47.95 11.50
C LEU A 147 -48.29 47.45 10.74
N PRO A 148 -49.41 47.10 11.40
CA PRO A 148 -50.70 46.97 10.74
C PRO A 148 -51.38 48.34 10.63
N LEU A 149 -51.46 48.89 9.41
CA LEU A 149 -52.32 50.04 9.11
C LEU A 149 -53.79 49.61 9.14
N LYS A 150 -54.46 49.85 10.28
CA LYS A 150 -55.90 49.68 10.44
C LYS A 150 -56.60 51.02 10.23
N GLY A 151 -57.36 51.09 9.14
CA GLY A 151 -58.46 51.99 8.79
C GLY A 151 -58.63 53.33 9.51
N ILE A 152 -58.64 54.40 8.71
CA ILE A 152 -59.33 55.65 9.04
C ILE A 152 -60.56 55.73 8.11
N LYS A 153 -61.72 56.01 8.72
CA LYS A 153 -63.00 56.31 8.06
C LYS A 153 -63.00 57.71 7.47
#